data_AF-A0A4Y2VU12-F1
#
_entry.id   AF-A0A4Y2VU12-F1
#
_cell.length_a   1.000
_cell.length_b   1.000
_cell.length_c   1.000
_cell.angle_alpha   90.00
_cell.angle_beta   90.00
_cell.angle_gamma   90.00
#
_symmetry.space_group_name_H-M   'P 1'
#
loop_
_entity.id
_entity.type
_entity.pdbx_description
1 polymer ?
#
loop_
_entity_poly.entity_id
_entity_poly.type
_entity_poly.pdbx_seq_one_letter_code
_entity_poly.pdbx_strand_id
1 'polypeptide(L)'
;MSSQGPKEELLGLLPLSGQTRGEDIANAVQKCLEDNGIDINKIVSVATDAARKALCAQIFPAEIIEVMTLIIKNINSILAKALYHHQFKDFLEEIDSQFSDLLLHNKVRWLSRGNVLQRFALCSSEIKTFFNEKSIDHPELEKDKWLQKFNFMVDTTMKLNELNLKLQGKCNPAYALLEKVVCFKKKLLIFVEDMENGKLFHFKNLKQYRDETNATIDTNYFSIALENMKDGFAERAIQKKQKYSRVHSKSSQHKYK
;
A
#
# COMPACT_ATOMS: atom_id res chain seq x y z
N MET A 1 37.13 -4.38 17.75
CA MET A 1 36.42 -5.48 17.07
C MET A 1 35.39 -4.84 16.15
N SER A 2 35.52 -4.94 14.83
CA SER A 2 34.49 -4.42 13.93
C SER A 2 33.25 -5.27 14.10
N SER A 3 32.16 -4.74 14.68
CA SER A 3 30.88 -5.43 14.62
C SER A 3 30.42 -5.39 13.18
N GLN A 4 30.75 -6.41 12.40
CA GLN A 4 30.12 -6.60 11.09
C GLN A 4 28.63 -6.83 11.40
N GLY A 5 27.82 -5.83 11.09
CA GLY A 5 26.38 -5.91 11.18
C GLY A 5 25.82 -6.99 10.24
N PRO A 6 24.49 -7.16 10.19
CA PRO A 6 23.86 -8.13 9.30
C PRO A 6 24.30 -7.91 7.84
N LYS A 7 24.69 -9.00 7.17
CA LYS A 7 24.98 -9.03 5.73
C LYS A 7 23.77 -9.53 4.98
N GLU A 8 23.51 -8.93 3.83
CA GLU A 8 22.45 -9.33 2.91
C GLU A 8 23.09 -9.75 1.58
N GLU A 9 22.85 -11.00 1.19
CA GLU A 9 23.46 -11.61 0.01
C GLU A 9 22.36 -12.27 -0.84
N LEU A 10 22.44 -12.08 -2.16
CA LEU A 10 21.54 -12.73 -3.10
C LEU A 10 22.02 -14.16 -3.34
N LEU A 11 21.24 -15.13 -2.89
CA LEU A 11 21.57 -16.55 -3.05
C LEU A 11 21.34 -17.08 -4.47
N GLY A 12 20.33 -16.57 -5.17
CA GLY A 12 20.01 -17.00 -6.53
C GLY A 12 18.77 -16.35 -7.11
N LEU A 13 18.67 -16.36 -8.43
CA LEU A 13 17.47 -16.00 -9.19
C LEU A 13 17.02 -17.24 -9.97
N LEU A 14 15.97 -17.89 -9.47
CA LEU A 14 15.51 -19.18 -9.99
C LEU A 14 14.32 -18.97 -10.93
N PRO A 15 14.42 -19.35 -12.21
CA PRO A 15 13.25 -19.43 -13.06
C PRO A 15 12.38 -20.60 -12.58
N LEU A 16 11.09 -20.33 -12.32
CA LEU A 16 10.11 -21.37 -12.06
C LEU A 16 9.44 -21.74 -13.39
N SER A 17 9.80 -22.89 -13.96
CA SER A 17 9.17 -23.44 -15.16
C SER A 17 8.00 -24.34 -14.76
N GLY A 18 6.76 -23.91 -15.00
CA GLY A 18 5.55 -24.70 -14.72
C GLY A 18 4.47 -23.95 -13.92
N GLN A 19 3.78 -24.65 -13.02
CA GLN A 19 2.80 -24.05 -12.09
C GLN A 19 3.53 -23.36 -10.92
N THR A 20 2.86 -22.43 -10.23
CA THR A 20 3.41 -21.69 -9.08
C THR A 20 2.71 -22.11 -7.79
N ARG A 21 2.62 -23.42 -7.52
CA ARG A 21 2.05 -23.93 -6.25
C ARG A 21 3.09 -23.78 -5.13
N GLY A 22 2.61 -23.88 -3.89
CA GLY A 22 3.50 -23.77 -2.72
C GLY A 22 4.61 -24.83 -2.69
N GLU A 23 4.33 -26.03 -3.21
CA GLU A 23 5.30 -27.13 -3.33
C GLU A 23 6.38 -26.83 -4.37
N ASP A 24 6.01 -26.32 -5.55
CA ASP A 24 6.95 -25.94 -6.62
C ASP A 24 7.96 -24.90 -6.11
N ILE A 25 7.47 -23.91 -5.34
CA ILE A 25 8.30 -22.86 -4.73
C ILE A 25 9.21 -23.46 -3.64
N ALA A 26 8.68 -24.34 -2.77
CA ALA A 26 9.45 -24.95 -1.71
C ALA A 26 10.60 -25.80 -2.25
N ASN A 27 10.34 -26.61 -3.27
CA ASN A 27 11.35 -27.46 -3.91
C ASN A 27 12.45 -26.62 -4.57
N ALA A 28 12.08 -25.53 -5.27
CA ALA A 28 13.06 -24.63 -5.87
C ALA A 28 13.95 -23.96 -4.81
N VAL A 29 13.37 -23.50 -3.70
CA VAL A 29 14.12 -22.89 -2.59
C VAL A 29 15.05 -23.91 -1.93
N GLN A 30 14.57 -25.12 -1.65
CA GLN A 30 15.37 -26.18 -1.05
C GLN A 30 16.57 -26.54 -1.93
N LYS A 31 16.33 -26.76 -3.22
CA LYS A 31 17.40 -27.05 -4.19
C LYS A 31 18.45 -25.93 -4.22
N CYS A 32 18.01 -24.67 -4.24
CA CYS A 32 18.93 -23.53 -4.24
C CYS A 32 19.77 -23.42 -2.96
N LEU A 33 19.22 -23.79 -1.80
CA LEU A 33 19.99 -23.87 -0.55
C LEU A 33 21.03 -24.99 -0.62
N GLU A 34 20.64 -26.17 -1.09
CA GLU A 34 21.54 -27.32 -1.28
C GLU A 34 22.67 -27.00 -2.27
N ASP A 35 22.36 -26.41 -3.43
CA ASP A 35 23.32 -26.02 -4.46
C ASP A 35 24.36 -25.00 -3.94
N ASN A 36 24.00 -24.20 -2.93
CA ASN A 36 24.89 -23.23 -2.28
C ASN A 36 25.49 -23.75 -0.95
N GLY A 37 25.31 -25.03 -0.61
CA GLY A 37 25.86 -25.64 0.60
C GLY A 37 25.25 -25.10 1.91
N ILE A 38 24.04 -24.54 1.86
CA ILE A 38 23.33 -24.03 3.04
C ILE A 38 22.44 -25.13 3.62
N ASP A 39 22.81 -25.58 4.82
CA ASP A 39 21.98 -26.50 5.60
C ASP A 39 20.67 -25.84 6.04
N ILE A 40 19.54 -26.41 5.62
CA ILE A 40 18.20 -25.92 5.93
C ILE A 40 17.94 -25.83 7.44
N ASN A 41 18.60 -26.66 8.26
CA ASN A 41 18.46 -26.65 9.72
C ASN A 41 19.11 -25.41 10.36
N LYS A 42 19.99 -24.70 9.62
CA LYS A 42 20.59 -23.44 10.06
C LYS A 42 19.71 -22.22 9.74
N ILE A 43 18.61 -22.39 9.02
CA ILE A 43 17.69 -21.30 8.68
C ILE A 43 16.83 -20.97 9.88
N VAL A 44 17.01 -19.77 10.42
CA VAL A 44 16.25 -19.28 11.59
C VAL A 44 14.84 -18.84 11.22
N SER A 45 14.66 -18.26 10.02
CA SER A 45 13.35 -17.78 9.58
C SER A 45 13.28 -17.61 8.07
N VAL A 46 12.07 -17.70 7.51
CA VAL A 46 11.76 -17.41 6.11
C VAL A 46 10.71 -16.31 6.06
N ALA A 47 10.95 -15.29 5.23
CA ALA A 47 9.99 -14.22 4.97
C ALA A 47 9.58 -14.26 3.49
N THR A 48 8.26 -14.28 3.24
CA THR A 48 7.69 -14.19 1.89
C THR A 48 6.76 -12.98 1.80
N ASP A 49 6.58 -12.43 0.60
CA ASP A 49 5.55 -11.42 0.36
C ASP A 49 4.17 -12.09 0.41
N ALA A 50 3.55 -12.15 1.59
CA ALA A 50 2.18 -12.66 1.71
C ALA A 50 1.28 -12.00 0.65
N ALA A 51 0.47 -12.81 -0.05
CA ALA A 51 -0.32 -12.40 -1.21
C ALA A 51 -1.01 -11.04 -1.01
N ARG A 52 -0.53 -10.03 -1.75
CA ARG A 52 -0.89 -8.59 -1.65
C ARG A 52 -2.38 -8.27 -1.60
N LYS A 53 -3.23 -9.10 -2.23
CA LYS A 53 -4.70 -8.92 -2.26
C LYS A 53 -5.35 -9.04 -0.88
N ALA A 54 -4.86 -9.94 -0.02
CA ALA A 54 -5.41 -10.13 1.32
C ALA A 54 -5.08 -8.94 2.25
N LEU A 55 -3.96 -8.26 2.00
CA LEU A 55 -3.54 -7.09 2.78
C LEU A 55 -4.48 -5.89 2.56
N CYS A 56 -4.96 -5.70 1.32
CA CYS A 56 -5.72 -4.51 0.93
C CYS A 56 -7.18 -4.55 1.42
N ALA A 57 -7.83 -5.70 1.32
CA ALA A 57 -9.24 -5.86 1.71
C ALA A 57 -9.49 -5.73 3.22
N GLN A 58 -8.42 -5.83 4.04
CA GLN A 58 -8.52 -5.80 5.50
C GLN A 58 -8.03 -4.47 6.13
N ILE A 59 -7.46 -3.55 5.35
CA ILE A 59 -6.85 -2.31 5.88
C ILE A 59 -7.81 -1.11 5.76
N PHE A 60 -8.60 -1.04 4.69
CA PHE A 60 -9.53 0.06 4.44
C PHE A 60 -10.97 -0.44 4.38
N PRO A 61 -11.94 0.37 4.83
CA PRO A 61 -13.37 0.16 4.55
C PRO A 61 -13.63 0.00 3.04
N ALA A 62 -14.64 -0.81 2.69
CA ALA A 62 -15.00 -1.10 1.30
C ALA A 62 -15.26 0.19 0.47
N GLU A 63 -15.94 1.16 1.08
CA GLU A 63 -16.25 2.46 0.46
C GLU A 63 -14.99 3.26 0.09
N ILE A 64 -13.93 3.16 0.89
CA ILE A 64 -12.63 3.78 0.58
C ILE A 64 -11.98 3.01 -0.58
N ILE A 65 -12.07 1.68 -0.60
CA ILE A 65 -11.54 0.88 -1.73
C ILE A 65 -12.23 1.24 -3.06
N GLU A 66 -13.53 1.54 -3.03
CA GLU A 66 -14.29 2.00 -4.20
C GLU A 66 -13.77 3.34 -4.74
N VAL A 67 -13.55 4.32 -3.85
CA VAL A 67 -12.93 5.62 -4.19
C VAL A 67 -11.61 5.41 -4.94
N MET A 68 -10.74 4.50 -4.46
CA MET A 68 -9.44 4.24 -5.07
C MET A 68 -9.61 3.63 -6.46
N THR A 69 -10.56 2.71 -6.58
CA THR A 69 -10.83 2.00 -7.84
C THR A 69 -11.33 2.96 -8.90
N LEU A 70 -12.18 3.92 -8.52
CA LEU A 70 -12.68 4.97 -9.41
C LEU A 70 -11.54 5.90 -9.87
N ILE A 71 -10.68 6.38 -8.97
CA ILE A 71 -9.53 7.22 -9.34
C ILE A 71 -8.61 6.50 -10.33
N ILE A 72 -8.29 5.24 -10.06
CA ILE A 72 -7.46 4.44 -10.97
C ILE A 72 -8.13 4.29 -12.34
N LYS A 73 -9.45 4.07 -12.37
CA LYS A 73 -10.22 4.00 -13.62
C LYS A 73 -10.15 5.32 -14.39
N ASN A 74 -10.33 6.45 -13.71
CA ASN A 74 -10.25 7.78 -14.31
C ASN A 74 -8.86 8.04 -14.92
N ILE A 75 -7.79 7.81 -14.16
CA ILE A 75 -6.40 7.96 -14.63
C ILE A 75 -6.14 7.04 -15.83
N ASN A 76 -6.51 5.77 -15.74
CA ASN A 76 -6.33 4.83 -16.85
C ASN A 76 -7.14 5.24 -18.09
N SER A 77 -8.27 5.92 -17.93
CA SER A 77 -9.11 6.34 -19.07
C SER A 77 -8.47 7.51 -19.84
N ILE A 78 -7.74 8.39 -19.14
CA ILE A 78 -6.89 9.42 -19.75
C ILE A 78 -5.71 8.75 -20.45
N LEU A 79 -4.98 7.90 -19.74
CA LEU A 79 -3.70 7.35 -20.19
C LEU A 79 -3.82 6.23 -21.24
N ALA A 80 -4.97 5.54 -21.32
CA ALA A 80 -5.16 4.46 -22.31
C ALA A 80 -5.36 4.97 -23.74
N LYS A 81 -5.75 6.23 -23.91
CA LYS A 81 -5.95 6.85 -25.23
C LYS A 81 -4.77 7.77 -25.50
N ALA A 82 -3.92 7.41 -26.48
CA ALA A 82 -2.74 8.19 -26.83
C ALA A 82 -3.05 9.68 -27.08
N LEU A 83 -4.16 9.97 -27.74
CA LEU A 83 -4.64 11.34 -27.96
C LEU A 83 -4.97 12.06 -26.65
N TYR A 84 -5.65 11.41 -25.70
CA TYR A 84 -6.03 12.05 -24.44
C TYR A 84 -4.81 12.25 -23.55
N HIS A 85 -3.88 11.31 -23.54
CA HIS A 85 -2.62 11.46 -22.82
C HIS A 85 -1.80 12.65 -23.35
N HIS A 86 -1.63 12.74 -24.67
CA HIS A 86 -0.96 13.88 -25.29
C HIS A 86 -1.65 15.20 -24.98
N GLN A 87 -2.97 15.28 -25.18
CA GLN A 87 -3.74 16.50 -24.90
C GLN A 87 -3.71 16.90 -23.43
N PHE A 88 -3.76 15.93 -22.52
CA PHE A 88 -3.63 16.21 -21.09
C PHE A 88 -2.24 16.72 -20.75
N LYS A 89 -1.20 16.18 -21.39
CA LYS A 89 0.18 16.62 -21.22
C LYS A 89 0.38 18.06 -21.70
N ASP A 90 -0.11 18.38 -22.91
CA ASP A 90 -0.06 19.73 -23.46
C ASP A 90 -0.80 20.72 -22.54
N PHE A 91 -1.97 20.32 -22.04
CA PHE A 91 -2.74 21.12 -21.09
C PHE A 91 -1.99 21.39 -19.79
N LEU A 92 -1.32 20.38 -19.22
CA LEU A 92 -0.48 20.55 -18.03
C LEU A 92 0.70 21.51 -18.27
N GLU A 93 1.30 21.46 -19.46
CA GLU A 93 2.37 22.38 -19.85
C GLU A 93 1.84 23.82 -20.05
N GLU A 94 0.65 23.99 -20.61
CA GLU A 94 0.03 25.31 -20.85
C GLU A 94 -0.30 26.05 -19.56
N ILE A 95 -0.76 25.34 -18.53
CA ILE A 95 -1.14 25.92 -17.23
C ILE A 95 0.03 25.97 -16.23
N ASP A 96 1.26 25.67 -16.67
CA ASP A 96 2.47 25.57 -15.84
C ASP A 96 2.24 24.73 -14.57
N SER A 97 1.59 23.56 -14.74
CA SER A 97 1.27 22.69 -13.62
C SER A 97 2.54 22.16 -12.95
N GLN A 98 2.46 21.86 -11.66
CA GLN A 98 3.58 21.30 -10.89
C GLN A 98 4.14 20.00 -11.50
N PHE A 99 3.31 19.28 -12.27
CA PHE A 99 3.71 18.03 -12.90
C PHE A 99 3.43 18.05 -14.38
N SER A 100 4.39 17.56 -15.16
CA SER A 100 4.28 17.42 -16.60
C SER A 100 3.50 16.18 -17.05
N ASP A 101 3.08 15.29 -16.13
CA ASP A 101 2.31 14.07 -16.46
C ASP A 101 1.67 13.39 -15.24
N LEU A 102 0.68 12.53 -15.49
CA LEU A 102 0.15 11.56 -14.53
C LEU A 102 1.04 10.32 -14.45
N LEU A 103 0.99 9.65 -13.30
CA LEU A 103 1.71 8.39 -13.11
C LEU A 103 0.89 7.21 -13.67
N LEU A 104 1.43 6.57 -14.72
CA LEU A 104 0.93 5.28 -15.21
C LEU A 104 1.02 4.20 -14.13
N HIS A 105 -0.09 3.53 -13.86
CA HIS A 105 -0.11 2.40 -12.93
C HIS A 105 0.18 1.08 -13.66
N ASN A 106 1.37 0.50 -13.45
CA ASN A 106 1.58 -0.92 -13.70
C ASN A 106 1.00 -1.73 -12.52
N LYS A 107 0.26 -2.81 -12.83
CA LYS A 107 -0.61 -3.61 -11.92
C LYS A 107 0.06 -4.22 -10.67
N VAL A 108 1.34 -3.96 -10.40
CA VAL A 108 2.18 -4.83 -9.58
C VAL A 108 2.31 -4.40 -8.12
N ARG A 109 2.07 -3.15 -7.70
CA ARG A 109 2.29 -2.76 -6.29
C ARG A 109 1.27 -1.74 -5.79
N TRP A 110 0.47 -2.10 -4.78
CA TRP A 110 -0.51 -1.18 -4.21
C TRP A 110 0.14 0.07 -3.59
N LEU A 111 1.37 -0.03 -3.08
CA LEU A 111 2.10 1.10 -2.50
C LEU A 111 2.55 2.14 -3.53
N SER A 112 2.71 1.75 -4.81
CA SER A 112 2.87 2.74 -5.88
C SER A 112 1.57 3.49 -6.17
N ARG A 113 0.42 3.02 -5.68
CA ARG A 113 -0.85 3.76 -5.77
C ARG A 113 -0.88 4.97 -4.84
N GLY A 114 -0.11 5.01 -3.75
CA GLY A 114 0.00 6.19 -2.90
C GLY A 114 0.51 7.40 -3.68
N ASN A 115 1.57 7.21 -4.47
CA ASN A 115 2.11 8.27 -5.32
C ASN A 115 1.13 8.65 -6.45
N VAL A 116 0.41 7.69 -7.03
CA VAL A 116 -0.62 7.95 -8.05
C VAL A 116 -1.77 8.77 -7.46
N LEU A 117 -2.26 8.41 -6.27
CA LEU A 117 -3.32 9.12 -5.56
C LEU A 117 -2.86 10.54 -5.18
N GLN A 118 -1.62 10.69 -4.69
CA GLN A 118 -1.07 12.01 -4.36
C GLN A 118 -0.91 12.88 -5.60
N ARG A 119 -0.47 12.32 -6.73
CA ARG A 119 -0.39 13.04 -8.01
C ARG A 119 -1.80 13.47 -8.46
N PHE A 120 -2.78 12.57 -8.38
CA PHE A 120 -4.17 12.92 -8.70
C PHE A 120 -4.70 14.04 -7.80
N ALA A 121 -4.43 14.00 -6.49
CA ALA A 121 -4.86 15.03 -5.55
C ALA A 121 -4.27 16.41 -5.90
N LEU A 122 -2.99 16.45 -6.29
CA LEU A 122 -2.29 17.68 -6.65
C LEU A 122 -2.74 18.24 -8.01
N CYS A 123 -3.15 17.38 -8.94
CA CYS A 123 -3.68 17.77 -10.26
C CYS A 123 -5.22 17.76 -10.30
N SER A 124 -5.90 17.79 -9.16
CA SER A 124 -7.36 17.55 -9.09
C SER A 124 -8.14 18.61 -9.87
N SER A 125 -7.74 19.88 -9.76
CA SER A 125 -8.31 21.00 -10.53
C SER A 125 -8.15 20.80 -12.03
N GLU A 126 -6.94 20.45 -12.46
CA GLU A 126 -6.57 20.23 -13.86
C GLU A 126 -7.36 19.07 -14.46
N ILE A 127 -7.50 17.97 -13.71
CA ILE A 127 -8.26 16.80 -14.15
C ILE A 127 -9.76 17.13 -14.28
N LYS A 128 -10.34 17.89 -13.34
CA LYS A 128 -11.73 18.34 -13.43
C LYS A 128 -11.96 19.19 -14.68
N THR A 129 -11.09 20.18 -14.93
CA THR A 129 -11.16 21.02 -16.13
C THR A 129 -11.08 20.18 -17.41
N PHE A 130 -10.10 19.28 -17.49
CA PHE A 130 -9.95 18.40 -18.66
C PHE A 130 -11.15 17.48 -18.86
N PHE A 131 -11.74 16.94 -17.79
CA PHE A 131 -12.94 16.12 -17.90
C PHE A 131 -14.16 16.91 -18.39
N ASN A 132 -14.31 18.16 -17.95
CA ASN A 132 -15.35 19.05 -18.46
C ASN A 132 -15.18 19.33 -19.96
N GLU A 133 -13.96 19.61 -20.42
CA GLU A 133 -13.67 19.83 -21.85
C GLU A 133 -13.94 18.60 -22.72
N LYS A 134 -13.67 17.39 -22.19
CA LYS A 134 -13.90 16.13 -22.90
C LYS A 134 -15.32 15.59 -22.72
N SER A 135 -16.20 16.32 -22.02
CA SER A 135 -17.55 15.88 -21.65
C SER A 135 -17.55 14.49 -20.97
N ILE A 136 -16.53 14.24 -20.14
CA ILE A 136 -16.42 13.03 -19.32
C ILE A 136 -17.13 13.31 -18.00
N ASP A 137 -18.24 12.62 -17.76
CA ASP A 137 -18.98 12.76 -16.51
C ASP A 137 -18.20 12.21 -15.31
N HIS A 138 -18.20 12.95 -14.22
CA HIS A 138 -17.43 12.66 -12.99
C HIS A 138 -18.13 13.15 -11.72
N PRO A 139 -19.40 12.74 -11.48
CA PRO A 139 -20.23 13.28 -10.41
C PRO A 139 -19.67 13.01 -9.02
N GLU A 140 -18.78 12.03 -8.86
CA GLU A 140 -18.14 11.72 -7.58
C GLU A 140 -17.15 12.80 -7.13
N LEU A 141 -16.47 13.49 -8.07
CA LEU A 141 -15.51 14.54 -7.71
C LEU A 141 -16.20 15.84 -7.25
N GLU A 142 -17.52 15.90 -7.30
CA GLU A 142 -18.35 17.00 -6.81
C GLU A 142 -19.04 16.66 -5.47
N LYS A 143 -19.00 15.40 -5.04
CA LYS A 143 -19.66 14.95 -3.80
C LYS A 143 -18.74 15.15 -2.61
N ASP A 144 -19.15 16.01 -1.68
CA ASP A 144 -18.39 16.31 -0.45
C ASP A 144 -17.94 15.05 0.31
N LYS A 145 -18.87 14.14 0.65
CA LYS A 145 -18.55 12.89 1.35
C LYS A 145 -17.52 12.03 0.61
N TRP A 146 -17.53 12.07 -0.71
CA TRP A 146 -16.59 11.32 -1.53
C TRP A 146 -15.20 11.98 -1.50
N LEU A 147 -15.15 13.31 -1.63
CA LEU A 147 -13.90 14.09 -1.57
C LEU A 147 -13.22 13.96 -0.19
N GLN A 148 -13.98 13.95 0.90
CA GLN A 148 -13.44 13.67 2.23
C GLN A 148 -12.75 12.29 2.28
N LYS A 149 -13.42 11.23 1.79
CA LYS A 149 -12.86 9.87 1.74
C LYS A 149 -11.62 9.78 0.85
N PHE A 150 -11.62 10.50 -0.27
CA PHE A 150 -10.47 10.59 -1.17
C PHE A 150 -9.27 11.24 -0.48
N ASN A 151 -9.44 12.41 0.12
CA ASN A 151 -8.37 13.11 0.82
C ASN A 151 -7.81 12.31 2.00
N PHE A 152 -8.68 11.70 2.81
CA PHE A 152 -8.28 10.79 3.88
C PHE A 152 -7.46 9.60 3.35
N MET A 153 -7.87 9.00 2.23
CA MET A 153 -7.16 7.89 1.61
C MET A 153 -5.78 8.29 1.12
N VAL A 154 -5.64 9.45 0.45
CA VAL A 154 -4.34 9.96 -0.01
C VAL A 154 -3.39 10.05 1.17
N ASP A 155 -3.79 10.74 2.23
CA ASP A 155 -3.00 10.94 3.44
C ASP A 155 -2.61 9.62 4.13
N THR A 156 -3.53 8.68 4.21
CA THR A 156 -3.31 7.39 4.89
C THR A 156 -2.41 6.48 4.05
N THR A 157 -2.62 6.44 2.74
CA THR A 157 -1.82 5.63 1.82
C THR A 157 -0.38 6.12 1.77
N MET A 158 -0.15 7.44 1.82
CA MET A 158 1.20 8.02 1.90
C MET A 158 1.94 7.58 3.17
N LYS A 159 1.28 7.57 4.33
CA LYS A 159 1.88 7.09 5.59
C LYS A 159 2.22 5.60 5.54
N LEU A 160 1.36 4.79 4.94
CA LEU A 160 1.64 3.38 4.72
C LEU A 160 2.80 3.17 3.75
N ASN A 161 2.93 4.04 2.74
CA ASN A 161 4.06 4.05 1.82
C ASN A 161 5.38 4.38 2.53
N GLU A 162 5.39 5.39 3.40
CA GLU A 162 6.55 5.72 4.23
C GLU A 162 6.98 4.56 5.13
N LEU A 163 6.02 3.90 5.80
CA LEU A 163 6.30 2.71 6.59
C LEU A 163 6.93 1.62 5.72
N ASN A 164 6.32 1.34 4.57
CA ASN A 164 6.80 0.31 3.67
C ASN A 164 8.23 0.59 3.18
N LEU A 165 8.55 1.83 2.80
CA LEU A 165 9.92 2.21 2.42
C LEU A 165 10.90 1.98 3.56
N LYS A 166 10.52 2.33 4.80
CA LYS A 166 11.33 2.06 5.99
C LYS A 166 11.53 0.56 6.25
N LEU A 167 10.60 -0.30 5.83
CA LEU A 167 10.69 -1.75 5.96
C LEU A 167 11.50 -2.40 4.83
N GLN A 168 11.63 -1.76 3.68
CA GLN A 168 12.34 -2.28 2.50
C GLN A 168 13.85 -2.02 2.51
N GLY A 169 14.39 -1.35 3.53
CA GLY A 169 15.82 -1.07 3.61
C GLY A 169 16.66 -2.34 3.80
N LYS A 170 17.83 -2.38 3.15
CA LYS A 170 18.78 -3.49 3.28
C LYS A 170 19.37 -3.59 4.69
N CYS A 171 19.78 -4.79 5.09
CA CYS A 171 20.46 -5.05 6.36
C CYS A 171 19.69 -4.61 7.63
N ASN A 172 18.36 -4.53 7.60
CA ASN A 172 17.60 -4.25 8.81
C ASN A 172 17.38 -5.55 9.60
N PRO A 173 17.92 -5.67 10.83
CA PRO A 173 17.65 -6.83 11.65
C PRO A 173 16.15 -6.89 12.01
N ALA A 174 15.63 -8.09 12.26
CA ALA A 174 14.21 -8.31 12.48
C ALA A 174 13.62 -7.46 13.62
N TYR A 175 14.40 -7.22 14.68
CA TYR A 175 13.97 -6.36 15.80
C TYR A 175 13.77 -4.90 15.36
N ALA A 176 14.64 -4.36 14.49
CA ALA A 176 14.51 -3.00 13.98
C ALA A 176 13.30 -2.84 13.05
N LEU A 177 12.98 -3.87 12.27
CA LEU A 177 11.74 -3.91 11.48
C LEU A 177 10.51 -3.98 12.39
N LEU A 178 10.55 -4.78 13.45
CA LEU A 178 9.48 -4.85 14.45
C LEU A 178 9.27 -3.51 15.15
N GLU A 179 10.35 -2.83 15.56
CA GLU A 179 10.30 -1.49 16.15
C GLU A 179 9.62 -0.48 15.23
N LYS A 180 9.92 -0.50 13.92
CA LYS A 180 9.26 0.36 12.93
C LYS A 180 7.75 0.10 12.87
N VAL A 181 7.32 -1.16 12.89
CA VAL A 181 5.90 -1.53 12.90
C VAL A 181 5.22 -1.11 14.21
N VAL A 182 5.86 -1.35 15.35
CA VAL A 182 5.35 -0.96 16.68
C VAL A 182 5.24 0.56 16.79
N CYS A 183 6.25 1.29 16.31
CA CYS A 183 6.24 2.74 16.23
C CYS A 183 5.06 3.22 15.37
N PHE A 184 4.82 2.61 14.21
CA PHE A 184 3.69 2.95 13.36
C PHE A 184 2.34 2.68 14.04
N LYS A 185 2.19 1.57 14.78
CA LYS A 185 0.99 1.30 15.58
C LYS A 185 0.73 2.41 16.62
N LYS A 186 1.77 2.88 17.30
CA LYS A 186 1.65 4.01 18.23
C LYS A 186 1.26 5.30 17.52
N LYS A 187 1.75 5.55 16.31
CA LYS A 187 1.32 6.68 15.48
C LYS A 187 -0.16 6.59 15.11
N LEU A 188 -0.65 5.40 14.75
CA LEU A 188 -2.09 5.21 14.46
C LEU A 188 -2.96 5.57 15.67
N LEU A 189 -2.52 5.25 16.89
CA LEU A 189 -3.23 5.65 18.11
C LEU A 189 -3.33 7.18 18.23
N ILE A 190 -2.21 7.88 18.05
CA ILE A 190 -2.18 9.35 18.06
C ILE A 190 -3.10 9.91 16.96
N PHE A 191 -3.12 9.29 15.78
CA PHE A 191 -3.99 9.74 14.68
C PHE A 191 -5.48 9.58 15.00
N VAL A 192 -5.86 8.52 15.71
CA VAL A 192 -7.24 8.31 16.18
C VAL A 192 -7.59 9.42 17.18
N GLU A 193 -6.78 9.61 18.22
CA GLU A 193 -7.01 10.62 19.26
C GLU A 193 -7.12 12.03 18.66
N ASP A 194 -6.22 12.41 17.75
CA ASP A 194 -6.29 13.71 17.09
C ASP A 194 -7.53 13.85 16.20
N MET A 195 -7.90 12.81 15.44
CA MET A 195 -9.09 12.81 14.59
C MET A 195 -10.38 12.97 15.41
N GLU A 196 -10.52 12.25 16.53
CA GLU A 196 -11.66 12.36 17.45
C GLU A 196 -11.79 13.78 18.04
N ASN A 197 -10.65 14.43 18.31
CA ASN A 197 -10.60 15.81 18.77
C ASN A 197 -10.76 16.84 17.63
N GLY A 198 -11.03 16.41 16.39
CA GLY A 198 -11.17 17.29 15.21
C GLY A 198 -9.86 17.90 14.72
N LYS A 199 -8.72 17.42 15.20
CA LYS A 199 -7.38 17.90 14.85
C LYS A 199 -6.83 17.11 13.66
N LEU A 200 -6.64 17.79 12.54
CA LEU A 200 -6.16 17.17 11.29
C LEU A 200 -4.65 17.35 11.09
N PHE A 201 -3.85 17.39 12.16
CA PHE A 201 -2.39 17.67 12.07
C PHE A 201 -1.65 16.69 11.16
N HIS A 202 -2.11 15.45 11.14
CA HIS A 202 -1.49 14.38 10.38
C HIS A 202 -2.07 14.21 8.98
N PHE A 203 -3.17 14.86 8.64
CA PHE A 203 -3.92 14.65 7.39
C PHE A 203 -3.90 15.93 6.56
N LYS A 204 -2.80 16.17 5.82
CA LYS A 204 -2.57 17.42 5.10
C LYS A 204 -3.64 17.66 4.03
N ASN A 205 -3.93 16.65 3.21
CA ASN A 205 -4.89 16.79 2.12
C ASN A 205 -6.31 16.99 2.67
N LEU A 206 -6.69 16.24 3.72
CA LEU A 206 -8.01 16.39 4.35
C LEU A 206 -8.16 17.73 5.08
N LYS A 207 -7.09 18.21 5.73
CA LYS A 207 -7.05 19.52 6.36
C LYS A 207 -7.19 20.63 5.32
N GLN A 208 -6.42 20.57 4.24
CA GLN A 208 -6.50 21.54 3.14
C GLN A 208 -7.92 21.59 2.56
N TYR A 209 -8.52 20.42 2.29
CA TYR A 209 -9.89 20.35 1.81
C TYR A 209 -10.89 21.01 2.77
N ARG A 210 -10.80 20.73 4.07
CA ARG A 210 -11.63 21.38 5.10
C ARG A 210 -11.45 22.90 5.08
N ASP A 211 -10.21 23.37 5.03
CA ASP A 211 -9.88 24.78 5.13
C ASP A 211 -10.33 25.56 3.86
N GLU A 212 -10.31 24.92 2.68
CA GLU A 212 -10.77 25.51 1.39
C GLU A 212 -12.29 25.51 1.22
N THR A 213 -12.97 24.46 1.72
CA THR A 213 -14.42 24.27 1.48
C THR A 213 -15.30 24.59 2.69
N ASN A 214 -14.70 24.79 3.87
CA ASN A 214 -15.39 24.83 5.16
C ASN A 214 -16.27 23.59 5.43
N ALA A 215 -15.96 22.45 4.81
CA ALA A 215 -16.72 21.21 4.99
C ALA A 215 -16.62 20.67 6.42
N THR A 216 -17.73 20.18 6.96
CA THR A 216 -17.75 19.43 8.23
C THR A 216 -17.21 18.03 7.99
N ILE A 217 -16.03 17.74 8.53
CA ILE A 217 -15.36 16.45 8.38
C ILE A 217 -16.04 15.39 9.25
N ASP A 218 -16.34 14.23 8.68
CA ASP A 218 -16.86 13.06 9.42
C ASP A 218 -15.74 12.38 10.24
N THR A 219 -15.34 13.05 11.32
CA THR A 219 -14.25 12.60 12.20
C THR A 219 -14.53 11.23 12.80
N ASN A 220 -15.78 10.94 13.18
CA ASN A 220 -16.18 9.65 13.74
C ASN A 220 -15.93 8.50 12.75
N TYR A 221 -16.34 8.66 11.49
CA TYR A 221 -16.08 7.67 10.45
C TYR A 221 -14.58 7.42 10.25
N PHE A 222 -13.77 8.49 10.18
CA PHE A 222 -12.33 8.36 9.94
C PHE A 222 -11.58 7.80 11.15
N SER A 223 -11.98 8.13 12.37
CA SER A 223 -11.44 7.52 13.59
C SER A 223 -11.67 6.01 13.61
N ILE A 224 -12.91 5.57 13.36
CA ILE A 224 -13.24 4.13 13.27
C ILE A 224 -12.42 3.44 12.16
N ALA A 225 -12.23 4.09 11.01
CA ALA A 225 -11.40 3.54 9.94
C ALA A 225 -9.93 3.36 10.36
N LEU A 226 -9.37 4.30 11.13
CA LEU A 226 -8.01 4.23 11.68
C LEU A 226 -7.88 3.16 12.77
N GLU A 227 -8.89 3.01 13.62
CA GLU A 227 -8.94 1.95 14.64
C GLU A 227 -8.95 0.55 13.99
N ASN A 228 -9.82 0.35 13.01
CA ASN A 228 -9.86 -0.90 12.25
C ASN A 228 -8.52 -1.19 11.57
N MET A 229 -7.84 -0.16 11.05
CA MET A 229 -6.51 -0.30 10.49
C MET A 229 -5.49 -0.74 11.54
N LYS A 230 -5.51 -0.14 12.74
CA LYS A 230 -4.65 -0.49 13.89
C LYS A 230 -4.84 -1.96 14.28
N ASP A 231 -6.09 -2.39 14.41
CA ASP A 231 -6.44 -3.74 14.86
C ASP A 231 -6.10 -4.80 13.80
N GLY A 232 -6.23 -4.44 12.51
CA GLY A 232 -5.73 -5.26 11.42
C GLY A 232 -4.24 -5.55 11.51
N PHE A 233 -3.40 -4.66 12.09
CA PHE A 233 -1.99 -4.97 12.33
C PHE A 233 -1.76 -5.94 13.50
N ALA A 234 -2.72 -6.14 14.41
CA ALA A 234 -2.65 -7.11 15.50
C ALA A 234 -3.05 -8.51 15.02
N GLU A 235 -4.16 -8.63 14.30
CA GLU A 235 -4.65 -9.91 13.77
C GLU A 235 -3.67 -10.58 12.80
N ARG A 236 -2.94 -9.78 12.00
CA ARG A 236 -1.90 -10.27 11.07
C ARG A 236 -0.74 -11.00 11.76
N ALA A 237 -0.44 -10.67 13.02
CA ALA A 237 0.58 -11.40 13.79
C ALA A 237 0.07 -12.77 14.27
N ILE A 238 -1.24 -12.89 14.52
CA ILE A 238 -1.89 -14.09 15.05
C ILE A 238 -2.22 -15.10 13.94
N GLN A 239 -2.77 -14.63 12.80
CA GLN A 239 -3.10 -15.49 11.66
C GLN A 239 -1.87 -16.17 11.05
N LYS A 240 -0.70 -15.48 11.04
CA LYS A 240 0.57 -16.10 10.64
C LYS A 240 0.92 -17.26 11.58
N LYS A 241 0.89 -17.07 12.90
CA LYS A 241 1.17 -18.15 13.87
C LYS A 241 0.29 -19.38 13.62
N GLN A 242 -1.03 -19.20 13.49
CA GLN A 242 -1.98 -20.31 13.30
C GLN A 242 -1.81 -21.07 11.98
N LYS A 243 -1.44 -20.36 10.89
CA LYS A 243 -1.21 -21.00 9.58
C LYS A 243 0.07 -21.84 9.58
N TYR A 244 1.13 -21.40 10.25
CA TYR A 244 2.35 -22.20 10.47
C TYR A 244 2.08 -23.44 11.34
N SER A 245 1.27 -23.31 12.40
CA SER A 245 0.88 -24.45 13.26
C SER A 245 0.15 -25.56 12.47
N ARG A 246 -0.75 -25.17 11.55
CA ARG A 246 -1.51 -26.12 10.72
C ARG A 246 -0.68 -26.80 9.62
N VAL A 247 0.38 -26.15 9.14
CA VAL A 247 1.29 -26.74 8.15
C VAL A 247 2.21 -27.77 8.83
N HIS A 248 2.76 -27.45 10.01
CA HIS A 248 3.55 -28.42 10.77
C HIS A 248 2.76 -29.63 11.24
N SER A 249 1.49 -29.49 11.61
CA SER A 249 0.66 -30.65 11.98
C SER A 249 0.38 -31.59 10.80
N LYS A 250 0.35 -31.07 9.55
CA LYS A 250 0.14 -31.88 8.35
C LYS A 250 1.42 -32.55 7.84
N SER A 251 2.57 -31.87 7.93
CA SER A 251 3.86 -32.47 7.55
C SER A 251 4.29 -33.62 8.47
N SER A 252 3.89 -33.59 9.74
CA SER A 252 4.18 -34.67 10.70
C SER A 252 3.31 -35.92 10.50
N GLN A 253 2.19 -35.81 9.79
CA GLN A 253 1.30 -36.95 9.48
C GLN A 253 1.71 -37.73 8.22
N HIS A 254 2.70 -37.25 7.45
CA HIS A 254 3.23 -37.96 6.27
C HIS A 254 4.61 -38.59 6.49
N LYS A 255 5.19 -38.48 7.70
CA LYS A 255 6.43 -39.18 8.08
C LYS A 255 6.19 -40.52 8.79
N TYR A 256 4.94 -40.93 8.96
CA TYR A 256 4.56 -42.24 9.50
C TYR A 256 3.43 -42.86 8.66
N LYS A 257 3.73 -43.15 7.39
CA LYS A 257 3.06 -44.15 6.57
C LYS A 257 4.06 -44.71 5.56
#